data_AF-A0A961DNU7-F1
#
_entry.id   AF-A0A961DNU7-F1
#
_cell.length_a   1.000
_cell.length_b   1.000
_cell.length_c   1.000
_cell.angle_alpha   90.00
_cell.angle_beta   90.00
_cell.angle_gamma   90.00
#
_symmetry.space_group_name_H-M   'P 1'
#
loop_
_entity.id
_entity.type
_entity.pdbx_description
1 polymer ?
#
loop_
_entity_poly.entity_id
_entity_poly.type
_entity_poly.pdbx_seq_one_letter_code
_entity_poly.pdbx_strand_id
1 'polypeptide(L)'
;MLDFVANHEATAVKIQLLGELAGIDTLSTAATLQLLAARDSLDLPRGCEIVLDLELIEDLSALFDPPSRTERAILALEARAASTPNHRPTALEVSLMTGEAHRFKELGGWFGFLDEQGMLTPEEYRVWTQHRDFLVHLEHGAYTRSYKLVTLQVLIGADALTSGLPLSELAEGALWLMNRHPRLVADYGNAKTDTAGWLAHWKRNPVAAWTNPGARGEAFFAADETWFRPTFQIDDAQVDTFTDMTNELVEYLLHRYLARSDGGRS
;
A
#
# COMPACT_ATOMS: atom_id res chain seq x y z
N MET A 1 8.82 3.83 39.78
CA MET A 1 7.73 2.87 40.03
C MET A 1 6.42 3.63 40.02
N LEU A 2 5.64 3.48 38.96
CA LEU A 2 4.31 4.06 38.79
C LEU A 2 3.30 2.93 38.97
N ASP A 3 2.31 3.17 39.84
CA ASP A 3 1.26 2.20 40.14
C ASP A 3 -0.04 2.59 39.42
N PHE A 4 -0.68 1.63 38.74
CA PHE A 4 -1.89 1.79 37.95
C PHE A 4 -3.13 1.31 38.74
N VAL A 5 -3.25 1.71 40.01
CA VAL A 5 -4.28 1.21 40.93
C VAL A 5 -5.52 2.12 41.06
N ALA A 6 -5.69 3.17 40.24
CA ALA A 6 -6.87 4.04 40.36
C ALA A 6 -7.32 4.73 39.06
N ASN A 7 -8.65 4.78 38.88
CA ASN A 7 -9.46 5.49 37.87
C ASN A 7 -8.97 5.39 36.41
N HIS A 8 -9.82 4.83 35.54
CA HIS A 8 -9.56 4.67 34.11
C HIS A 8 -9.04 5.94 33.43
N GLU A 9 -9.57 7.12 33.78
CA GLU A 9 -9.10 8.40 33.24
C GLU A 9 -7.67 8.74 33.67
N ALA A 10 -7.32 8.50 34.95
CA ALA A 10 -5.98 8.77 35.46
C ALA A 10 -4.94 7.79 34.88
N THR A 11 -5.35 6.53 34.65
CA THR A 11 -4.53 5.53 33.95
C THR A 11 -4.29 5.94 32.49
N ALA A 12 -5.31 6.42 31.80
CA ALA A 12 -5.18 6.87 30.41
C ALA A 12 -4.15 8.00 30.27
N VAL A 13 -4.23 9.01 31.14
CA VAL A 13 -3.28 10.13 31.14
C VAL A 13 -1.85 9.66 31.38
N LYS A 14 -1.63 8.71 32.30
CA LYS A 14 -0.29 8.15 32.56
C LYS A 14 0.28 7.44 31.34
N ILE A 15 -0.51 6.62 30.65
CA ILE A 15 -0.07 5.92 29.44
C ILE A 15 0.32 6.93 28.36
N GLN A 16 -0.49 7.97 28.17
CA GLN A 16 -0.19 9.03 27.20
C GLN A 16 1.11 9.75 27.52
N LEU A 17 1.32 10.16 28.79
CA LEU A 17 2.59 10.78 29.21
C LEU A 17 3.81 9.89 29.03
N LEU A 18 3.65 8.57 29.24
CA LEU A 18 4.72 7.60 28.97
C LEU A 18 4.98 7.46 27.47
N GLY A 19 3.93 7.50 26.65
CA GLY A 19 4.02 7.56 25.19
C GLY A 19 4.80 8.78 24.73
N GLU A 20 4.42 9.97 25.19
CA GLU A 20 5.11 11.22 24.87
C GLU A 20 6.60 11.17 25.25
N LEU A 21 6.90 10.63 26.43
CA LEU A 21 8.29 10.45 26.87
C LEU A 21 9.09 9.51 25.97
N ALA A 22 8.42 8.54 25.33
CA ALA A 22 9.00 7.58 24.40
C ALA A 22 8.90 8.01 22.92
N GLY A 23 8.49 9.25 22.65
CA GLY A 23 8.31 9.79 21.30
C GLY A 23 7.09 9.23 20.54
N ILE A 24 6.12 8.66 21.26
CA ILE A 24 4.84 8.20 20.72
C ILE A 24 3.81 9.30 21.01
N ASP A 25 3.83 10.32 20.16
CA ASP A 25 2.91 11.43 20.25
C ASP A 25 1.68 11.15 19.37
N THR A 26 0.50 11.62 19.77
CA THR A 26 -0.75 11.68 18.97
C THR A 26 -1.60 10.41 18.83
N LEU A 27 -1.15 9.26 19.33
CA LEU A 27 -1.95 8.02 19.26
C LEU A 27 -2.98 7.91 20.40
N SER A 28 -4.05 7.14 20.17
CA SER A 28 -4.99 6.73 21.20
C SER A 28 -4.30 5.94 22.30
N THR A 29 -4.89 5.95 23.50
CA THR A 29 -4.31 5.31 24.68
C THR A 29 -4.06 3.81 24.46
N ALA A 30 -4.98 3.14 23.77
CA ALA A 30 -4.82 1.73 23.41
C ALA A 30 -3.63 1.50 22.46
N ALA A 31 -3.47 2.34 21.43
CA ALA A 31 -2.36 2.22 20.50
C ALA A 31 -1.01 2.57 21.15
N THR A 32 -0.95 3.61 21.97
CA THR A 32 0.23 3.98 22.76
C THR A 32 0.66 2.83 23.67
N LEU A 33 -0.29 2.23 24.42
CA LEU A 33 0.00 1.09 25.28
C LEU A 33 0.59 -0.10 24.50
N GLN A 34 0.01 -0.42 23.33
CA GLN A 34 0.50 -1.52 22.50
C GLN A 34 1.91 -1.26 21.95
N LEU A 35 2.23 -0.03 21.54
CA LEU A 35 3.59 0.30 21.11
C LEU A 35 4.60 0.29 22.26
N LEU A 36 4.24 0.83 23.42
CA LEU A 36 5.09 0.79 24.62
C LEU A 36 5.39 -0.66 25.03
N ALA A 37 4.44 -1.57 24.86
CA ALA A 37 4.60 -2.99 25.14
C ALA A 37 5.43 -3.74 24.08
N ALA A 38 5.34 -3.34 22.81
CA ALA A 38 5.96 -4.03 21.69
C ALA A 38 7.40 -3.60 21.39
N ARG A 39 7.79 -2.36 21.74
CA ARG A 39 9.12 -1.83 21.47
C ARG A 39 10.12 -2.30 22.52
N ASP A 40 11.11 -3.09 22.10
CA ASP A 40 12.24 -3.52 22.94
C ASP A 40 13.14 -2.33 23.35
N SER A 41 13.17 -1.26 22.55
CA SER A 41 13.89 -0.02 22.87
C SER A 41 12.98 1.18 22.69
N LEU A 42 12.78 1.91 23.78
CA LEU A 42 12.08 3.20 23.81
C LEU A 42 13.13 4.31 23.92
N ASP A 43 12.91 5.43 23.23
CA ASP A 43 13.79 6.60 23.31
C ASP A 43 13.55 7.35 24.64
N LEU A 44 13.97 6.73 25.74
CA LEU A 44 13.77 7.26 27.08
C LEU A 44 15.01 8.04 27.56
N PRO A 45 14.84 9.04 28.44
CA PRO A 45 15.96 9.70 29.08
C PRO A 45 16.89 8.71 29.79
N ARG A 46 18.19 9.04 29.87
CA ARG A 46 19.20 8.16 30.50
C ARG A 46 18.78 7.74 31.90
N GLY A 47 18.75 6.44 32.14
CA GLY A 47 18.39 5.84 33.43
C GLY A 47 16.90 5.60 33.63
N CYS A 48 16.05 5.85 32.62
CA CYS A 48 14.63 5.49 32.63
C CYS A 48 14.40 4.13 31.96
N GLU A 49 13.53 3.32 32.58
CA GLU A 49 13.00 2.08 32.01
C GLU A 49 11.49 2.06 32.17
N ILE A 50 10.78 1.49 31.19
CA ILE A 50 9.36 1.20 31.27
C ILE A 50 9.24 -0.32 31.19
N VAL A 51 8.62 -0.92 32.20
CA VAL A 51 8.34 -2.35 32.27
C VAL A 51 6.84 -2.52 32.40
N LEU A 52 6.23 -3.20 31.43
CA LEU A 52 4.80 -3.48 31.40
C LEU A 52 4.58 -4.99 31.53
N ASP A 53 3.69 -5.39 32.43
CA ASP A 53 3.26 -6.79 32.56
C ASP A 53 2.27 -7.14 31.43
N LEU A 54 2.39 -8.34 30.86
CA LEU A 54 1.50 -8.83 29.80
C LEU A 54 0.04 -8.90 30.26
N GLU A 55 -0.21 -9.37 31.48
CA GLU A 55 -1.56 -9.44 32.05
C GLU A 55 -2.16 -8.03 32.18
N LEU A 56 -1.34 -7.05 32.56
CA LEU A 56 -1.75 -5.65 32.66
C LEU A 56 -2.05 -5.05 31.28
N ILE A 57 -1.31 -5.40 30.23
CA ILE A 57 -1.55 -4.88 28.87
C ILE A 57 -2.91 -5.34 28.35
N GLU A 58 -3.26 -6.62 28.53
CA GLU A 58 -4.55 -7.17 28.11
C GLU A 58 -5.71 -6.49 28.85
N ASP A 59 -5.61 -6.41 30.18
CA ASP A 59 -6.62 -5.78 31.02
C ASP A 59 -6.81 -4.30 30.68
N LEU A 60 -5.72 -3.55 30.54
CA LEU A 60 -5.78 -2.12 30.22
C LEU A 60 -6.30 -1.89 28.79
N SER A 61 -5.91 -2.71 27.83
CA SER A 61 -6.40 -2.61 26.45
C SER A 61 -7.91 -2.81 26.37
N ALA A 62 -8.49 -3.66 27.23
CA ALA A 62 -9.93 -3.90 27.28
C ALA A 62 -10.73 -2.71 27.84
N LEU A 63 -10.08 -1.75 28.51
CA LEU A 63 -10.76 -0.59 29.09
C LEU A 63 -10.88 0.59 28.11
N PHE A 64 -9.97 0.68 27.13
CA PHE A 64 -9.93 1.79 26.18
C PHE A 64 -10.69 1.47 24.89
N ASP A 65 -11.12 2.53 24.18
CA ASP A 65 -11.64 2.37 22.83
C ASP A 65 -10.58 1.73 21.91
N PRO A 66 -10.99 0.84 20.99
CA PRO A 66 -10.06 0.17 20.10
C PRO A 66 -9.35 1.17 19.17
N PRO A 67 -8.08 0.91 18.82
CA PRO A 67 -7.34 1.79 17.92
C PRO A 67 -8.07 1.99 16.59
N SER A 68 -7.99 3.22 16.08
CA SER A 68 -8.53 3.56 14.77
C SER A 68 -7.87 2.72 13.67
N ARG A 69 -8.46 2.73 12.47
CA ARG A 69 -7.87 2.04 11.30
C ARG A 69 -6.45 2.51 11.01
N THR A 70 -6.21 3.82 11.08
CA THR A 70 -4.88 4.41 10.84
C THR A 70 -3.90 3.96 11.92
N GLU A 71 -4.32 3.98 13.19
CA GLU A 71 -3.49 3.52 14.30
C GLU A 71 -3.14 2.04 14.19
N ARG A 72 -4.09 1.17 13.78
CA ARG A 72 -3.80 -0.24 13.51
C ARG A 72 -2.81 -0.43 12.36
N ALA A 73 -2.83 0.44 11.35
CA ALA A 73 -1.82 0.41 10.30
C ALA A 73 -0.44 0.83 10.83
N ILE A 74 -0.36 1.85 11.68
CA ILE A 74 0.90 2.25 12.37
C ILE A 74 1.44 1.10 13.23
N LEU A 75 0.58 0.47 14.04
CA LEU A 75 0.94 -0.69 14.85
C LEU A 75 1.47 -1.85 13.99
N ALA A 76 0.83 -2.12 12.85
CA ALA A 76 1.27 -3.15 11.91
C ALA A 76 2.61 -2.78 11.22
N LEU A 77 2.82 -1.51 10.87
CA LEU A 77 4.11 -1.04 10.33
C LEU A 77 5.25 -1.29 11.33
N GLU A 78 5.07 -0.86 12.57
CA GLU A 78 6.06 -1.01 13.64
C GLU A 78 6.36 -2.49 13.92
N ALA A 79 5.33 -3.31 14.07
CA ALA A 79 5.49 -4.74 14.31
C ALA A 79 6.21 -5.44 13.14
N ARG A 80 5.88 -5.08 11.90
CA ARG A 80 6.51 -5.66 10.70
C ARG A 80 7.96 -5.22 10.55
N ALA A 81 8.25 -3.94 10.80
CA ALA A 81 9.61 -3.38 10.75
C ALA A 81 10.52 -4.00 11.82
N ALA A 82 10.01 -4.21 13.04
CA ALA A 82 10.75 -4.92 14.10
C ALA A 82 11.08 -6.37 13.71
N SER A 83 10.16 -7.04 12.99
CA SER A 83 10.32 -8.44 12.59
C SER A 83 11.24 -8.64 11.37
N THR A 84 11.42 -7.62 10.52
CA THR A 84 12.40 -7.64 9.42
C THR A 84 13.24 -6.38 9.39
N PRO A 85 14.37 -6.39 10.11
CA PRO A 85 15.32 -5.30 10.05
C PRO A 85 15.77 -5.02 8.61
N ASN A 86 15.87 -3.75 8.24
CA ASN A 86 16.24 -3.27 6.90
C ASN A 86 15.24 -3.53 5.77
N HIS A 87 14.00 -3.94 6.09
CA HIS A 87 12.93 -4.02 5.11
C HIS A 87 11.75 -3.15 5.55
N ARG A 88 11.43 -2.13 4.75
CA ARG A 88 10.23 -1.32 4.95
C ARG A 88 9.00 -2.19 4.67
N PRO A 89 8.02 -2.26 5.58
CA PRO A 89 6.78 -2.99 5.33
C PRO A 89 6.06 -2.50 4.07
N THR A 90 5.50 -3.43 3.31
CA THR A 90 4.75 -3.10 2.10
C THR A 90 3.26 -2.84 2.37
N ALA A 91 2.59 -2.14 1.45
CA ALA A 91 1.14 -1.95 1.50
C ALA A 91 0.37 -3.28 1.64
N LEU A 92 0.82 -4.32 0.94
CA LEU A 92 0.20 -5.65 0.99
C LEU A 92 0.38 -6.28 2.36
N GLU A 93 1.59 -6.25 2.93
CA GLU A 93 1.87 -6.83 4.25
C GLU A 93 1.00 -6.21 5.34
N VAL A 94 0.92 -4.88 5.39
CA VAL A 94 0.08 -4.18 6.37
C VAL A 94 -1.40 -4.50 6.16
N SER A 95 -1.86 -4.64 4.91
CA SER A 95 -3.24 -5.05 4.63
C SER A 95 -3.54 -6.47 5.10
N LEU A 96 -2.58 -7.40 4.94
CA LEU A 96 -2.72 -8.78 5.40
C LEU A 96 -2.72 -8.88 6.94
N MET A 97 -1.86 -8.11 7.61
CA MET A 97 -1.78 -8.08 9.07
C MET A 97 -3.03 -7.48 9.70
N THR A 98 -3.56 -6.40 9.12
CA THR A 98 -4.74 -5.71 9.64
C THR A 98 -6.06 -6.31 9.17
N GLY A 99 -6.06 -7.05 8.05
CA GLY A 99 -7.26 -7.52 7.37
C GLY A 99 -8.05 -6.40 6.65
N GLU A 100 -7.48 -5.20 6.54
CA GLU A 100 -8.20 -4.00 6.12
C GLU A 100 -7.66 -3.35 4.84
N ALA A 101 -8.55 -2.62 4.16
CA ALA A 101 -8.14 -1.66 3.14
C ALA A 101 -7.57 -0.40 3.78
N HIS A 102 -6.50 0.11 3.18
CA HIS A 102 -5.93 1.41 3.48
C HIS A 102 -6.91 2.54 3.14
N ARG A 103 -6.93 3.58 3.99
CA ARG A 103 -7.76 4.78 3.81
C ARG A 103 -6.93 6.04 4.02
N PHE A 104 -5.81 6.15 3.31
CA PHE A 104 -4.85 7.24 3.47
C PHE A 104 -5.02 8.37 2.45
N LYS A 105 -6.19 8.48 1.81
CA LYS A 105 -6.44 9.46 0.75
C LYS A 105 -6.12 10.90 1.17
N GLU A 106 -6.42 11.27 2.41
CA GLU A 106 -6.14 12.61 2.96
C GLU A 106 -4.65 12.86 3.18
N LEU A 107 -3.87 11.80 3.43
CA LEU A 107 -2.42 11.82 3.57
C LEU A 107 -1.71 11.73 2.20
N GLY A 108 -2.47 11.62 1.11
CA GLY A 108 -1.94 11.40 -0.24
C GLY A 108 -1.73 9.92 -0.58
N GLY A 109 -2.41 8.99 0.07
CA GLY A 109 -2.27 7.57 -0.20
C GLY A 109 -1.17 6.91 0.63
N TRP A 110 -0.84 5.67 0.30
CA TRP A 110 0.08 4.80 1.02
C TRP A 110 1.46 5.43 1.22
N PHE A 111 2.09 5.94 0.16
CA PHE A 111 3.41 6.55 0.28
C PHE A 111 3.38 7.90 1.01
N GLY A 112 2.27 8.63 0.95
CA GLY A 112 2.10 9.83 1.78
C GLY A 112 1.95 9.50 3.26
N PHE A 113 1.25 8.41 3.58
CA PHE A 113 1.20 7.87 4.95
C PHE A 113 2.59 7.43 5.45
N LEU A 114 3.37 6.72 4.62
CA LEU A 114 4.73 6.32 4.98
C LEU A 114 5.68 7.50 5.18
N ASP A 115 5.51 8.57 4.40
CA ASP A 115 6.26 9.82 4.58
C ASP A 115 5.98 10.45 5.94
N GLU A 116 4.71 10.52 6.35
CA GLU A 116 4.33 11.00 7.69
C GLU A 116 4.89 10.14 8.83
N GLN A 117 5.04 8.82 8.60
CA GLN A 117 5.67 7.92 9.57
C GLN A 117 7.20 7.95 9.51
N GLY A 118 7.81 8.76 8.63
CA GLY A 118 9.26 8.82 8.46
C GLY A 118 9.88 7.52 7.96
N MET A 119 9.09 6.68 7.26
CA MET A 119 9.50 5.33 6.85
C MET A 119 10.00 5.23 5.42
N LEU A 120 9.87 6.29 4.61
CA LEU A 120 10.45 6.31 3.27
C LEU A 120 11.97 6.43 3.32
N THR A 121 12.66 5.62 2.53
CA THR A 121 14.08 5.82 2.25
C THR A 121 14.32 7.13 1.47
N PRO A 122 15.54 7.70 1.48
CA PRO A 122 15.84 8.91 0.71
C PRO A 122 15.50 8.79 -0.80
N GLU A 123 15.72 7.61 -1.38
CA GLU A 123 15.40 7.30 -2.77
C GLU A 123 13.88 7.26 -3.01
N GLU A 124 13.14 6.57 -2.15
CA GLU A 124 11.67 6.50 -2.23
C GLU A 124 11.04 7.87 -2.02
N TYR A 125 11.56 8.68 -1.09
CA TYR A 125 11.09 10.05 -0.87
C TYR A 125 11.26 10.91 -2.13
N ARG A 126 12.39 10.80 -2.82
CA ARG A 126 12.62 11.51 -4.09
C ARG A 126 11.63 11.07 -5.17
N VAL A 127 11.42 9.77 -5.32
CA VAL A 127 10.44 9.24 -6.29
C VAL A 127 9.03 9.69 -5.93
N TRP A 128 8.67 9.60 -4.65
CA TRP A 128 7.36 10.01 -4.12
C TRP A 128 7.06 11.47 -4.42
N THR A 129 8.03 12.35 -4.16
CA THR A 129 7.86 13.80 -4.37
C THR A 129 7.76 14.17 -5.85
N GLN A 130 8.49 13.49 -6.75
CA GLN A 130 8.51 13.81 -8.18
C GLN A 130 7.40 13.12 -8.99
N HIS A 131 6.99 11.91 -8.62
CA HIS A 131 6.02 11.10 -9.36
C HIS A 131 4.73 10.84 -8.56
N ARG A 132 4.47 11.70 -7.57
CA ARG A 132 3.31 11.65 -6.67
C ARG A 132 2.00 11.41 -7.40
N ASP A 133 1.76 12.18 -8.45
CA ASP A 133 0.49 12.18 -9.18
C ASP A 133 0.18 10.82 -9.80
N PHE A 134 1.20 10.13 -10.34
CA PHE A 134 1.04 8.79 -10.89
C PHE A 134 0.71 7.77 -9.79
N LEU A 135 1.49 7.76 -8.71
CA LEU A 135 1.31 6.81 -7.60
C LEU A 135 -0.05 6.99 -6.92
N VAL A 136 -0.47 8.23 -6.69
CA VAL A 136 -1.79 8.56 -6.14
C VAL A 136 -2.91 8.17 -7.11
N HIS A 137 -2.72 8.38 -8.41
CA HIS A 137 -3.69 7.98 -9.42
C HIS A 137 -3.87 6.47 -9.45
N LEU A 138 -2.76 5.71 -9.42
CA LEU A 138 -2.73 4.26 -9.37
C LEU A 138 -3.47 3.76 -8.13
N GLU A 139 -3.14 4.25 -6.93
CA GLU A 139 -3.78 3.79 -5.70
C GLU A 139 -5.30 4.04 -5.66
N HIS A 140 -5.74 5.20 -6.14
CA HIS A 140 -7.16 5.61 -6.08
C HIS A 140 -7.97 5.24 -7.33
N GLY A 141 -7.39 4.44 -8.24
CA GLY A 141 -8.05 3.99 -9.45
C GLY A 141 -9.30 3.15 -9.19
N ALA A 142 -10.27 3.21 -10.10
CA ALA A 142 -11.42 2.30 -10.09
C ALA A 142 -11.04 0.96 -10.74
N TYR A 143 -10.93 -0.09 -9.92
CA TYR A 143 -10.62 -1.46 -10.35
C TYR A 143 -11.86 -2.34 -10.32
N THR A 144 -12.68 -2.29 -11.39
CA THR A 144 -13.83 -3.20 -11.57
C THR A 144 -13.43 -4.54 -12.18
N ARG A 145 -12.27 -4.58 -12.85
CA ARG A 145 -11.56 -5.77 -13.35
C ARG A 145 -10.07 -5.58 -13.12
N SER A 146 -9.32 -6.68 -13.15
CA SER A 146 -7.86 -6.70 -12.97
C SER A 146 -7.06 -6.09 -14.13
N TYR A 147 -7.66 -5.87 -15.31
CA TYR A 147 -6.92 -5.54 -16.54
C TYR A 147 -5.94 -4.38 -16.43
N LYS A 148 -6.29 -3.29 -15.73
CA LYS A 148 -5.38 -2.15 -15.54
C LYS A 148 -4.13 -2.55 -14.74
N LEU A 149 -4.32 -3.33 -13.67
CA LEU A 149 -3.24 -3.82 -12.82
C LEU A 149 -2.38 -4.84 -13.58
N VAL A 150 -3.01 -5.76 -14.33
CA VAL A 150 -2.32 -6.71 -15.20
C VAL A 150 -1.48 -6.00 -16.26
N THR A 151 -1.95 -4.89 -16.82
CA THR A 151 -1.17 -4.07 -17.76
C THR A 151 0.13 -3.61 -17.15
N LEU A 152 0.07 -3.10 -15.91
CA LEU A 152 1.28 -2.66 -15.18
C LEU A 152 2.17 -3.85 -14.83
N GLN A 153 1.63 -5.00 -14.41
CA GLN A 153 2.42 -6.20 -14.15
C GLN A 153 3.17 -6.69 -15.40
N VAL A 154 2.56 -6.61 -16.59
CA VAL A 154 3.22 -6.99 -17.84
C VAL A 154 4.35 -6.01 -18.18
N LEU A 155 4.13 -4.70 -18.00
CA LEU A 155 5.19 -3.71 -18.21
C LEU A 155 6.35 -3.89 -17.23
N ILE A 156 6.07 -4.09 -15.94
CA ILE A 156 7.08 -4.33 -14.91
C ILE A 156 7.87 -5.61 -15.20
N GLY A 157 7.17 -6.72 -15.50
CA GLY A 157 7.80 -8.00 -15.80
C GLY A 157 8.64 -8.02 -17.08
N ALA A 158 8.42 -7.06 -17.98
CA ALA A 158 9.19 -6.87 -19.21
C ALA A 158 10.25 -5.76 -19.09
N ASP A 159 10.45 -5.19 -17.90
CA ASP A 159 11.32 -4.02 -17.67
C ASP A 159 11.01 -2.85 -18.61
N ALA A 160 9.71 -2.64 -18.86
CA ALA A 160 9.18 -1.74 -19.88
C ALA A 160 8.23 -0.69 -19.32
N LEU A 161 8.23 -0.49 -18.00
CA LEU A 161 7.38 0.52 -17.35
C LEU A 161 7.71 1.94 -17.83
N THR A 162 8.98 2.22 -18.13
CA THR A 162 9.48 3.52 -18.59
C THR A 162 9.68 3.61 -20.11
N SER A 163 9.83 2.49 -20.81
CA SER A 163 10.01 2.44 -22.28
C SER A 163 8.73 2.15 -23.06
N GLY A 164 7.77 1.48 -22.42
CA GLY A 164 6.57 0.93 -23.07
C GLY A 164 6.82 -0.36 -23.85
N LEU A 165 5.73 -0.91 -24.41
CA LEU A 165 5.71 -2.15 -25.18
C LEU A 165 4.87 -2.01 -26.46
N PRO A 166 5.12 -2.85 -27.48
CA PRO A 166 4.15 -3.06 -28.54
C PRO A 166 2.82 -3.56 -27.97
N LEU A 167 1.69 -3.08 -28.51
CA LEU A 167 0.35 -3.46 -28.06
C LEU A 167 0.07 -4.96 -28.21
N SER A 168 0.68 -5.61 -29.20
CA SER A 168 0.62 -7.06 -29.38
C SER A 168 1.27 -7.81 -28.22
N GLU A 169 2.48 -7.39 -27.83
CA GLU A 169 3.23 -8.01 -26.73
C GLU A 169 2.55 -7.74 -25.38
N LEU A 170 2.05 -6.52 -25.19
CA LEU A 170 1.29 -6.16 -23.99
C LEU A 170 0.03 -7.04 -23.84
N ALA A 171 -0.72 -7.23 -24.93
CA ALA A 171 -1.91 -8.07 -24.93
C ALA A 171 -1.55 -9.56 -24.70
N GLU A 172 -0.53 -10.07 -25.38
CA GLU A 172 -0.07 -11.45 -25.22
C GLU A 172 0.42 -11.73 -23.80
N GLY A 173 1.26 -10.87 -23.24
CA GLY A 173 1.74 -10.97 -21.86
C GLY A 173 0.60 -10.94 -20.86
N ALA A 174 -0.41 -10.09 -21.09
CA ALA A 174 -1.61 -10.04 -20.25
C ALA A 174 -2.42 -11.34 -20.32
N LEU A 175 -2.63 -11.90 -21.51
CA LEU A 175 -3.32 -13.17 -21.68
C LEU A 175 -2.59 -14.30 -20.95
N TRP A 176 -1.27 -14.34 -21.09
CA TRP A 176 -0.43 -15.32 -20.43
C TRP A 176 -0.51 -15.19 -18.90
N LEU A 177 -0.39 -13.98 -18.35
CA LEU A 177 -0.44 -13.74 -16.92
C LEU A 177 -1.81 -14.11 -16.33
N MET A 178 -2.89 -13.70 -17.00
CA MET A 178 -4.25 -13.98 -16.52
C MET A 178 -4.57 -15.47 -16.54
N ASN A 179 -4.12 -16.22 -17.56
CA ASN A 179 -4.35 -17.67 -17.66
C ASN A 179 -3.65 -18.49 -16.55
N ARG A 180 -2.67 -17.91 -15.85
CA ARG A 180 -1.98 -18.57 -14.73
C ARG A 180 -2.72 -18.43 -13.39
N HIS A 181 -3.75 -17.58 -13.33
CA HIS A 181 -4.51 -17.34 -12.11
C HIS A 181 -6.00 -17.55 -12.36
N PRO A 182 -6.61 -18.64 -11.85
CA PRO A 182 -8.02 -18.95 -12.07
C PRO A 182 -8.97 -17.80 -11.72
N ARG A 183 -8.61 -16.99 -10.72
CA ARG A 183 -9.41 -15.83 -10.29
C ARG A 183 -9.38 -14.69 -11.31
N LEU A 184 -8.26 -14.51 -12.03
CA LEU A 184 -8.14 -13.50 -13.08
C LEU A 184 -8.82 -13.96 -14.37
N VAL A 185 -8.82 -15.25 -14.68
CA VAL A 185 -9.58 -15.81 -15.83
C VAL A 185 -11.07 -15.45 -15.75
N ALA A 186 -11.63 -15.36 -14.54
CA ALA A 186 -13.03 -14.98 -14.37
C ALA A 186 -13.34 -13.55 -14.84
N ASP A 187 -12.33 -12.69 -14.99
CA ASP A 187 -12.50 -11.33 -15.50
C ASP A 187 -12.72 -11.29 -17.01
N TYR A 188 -12.45 -12.38 -17.75
CA TYR A 188 -12.66 -12.43 -19.20
C TYR A 188 -14.12 -12.11 -19.55
N GLY A 189 -15.08 -12.63 -18.76
CA GLY A 189 -16.49 -12.57 -19.12
C GLY A 189 -16.72 -13.15 -20.52
N ASN A 190 -17.15 -12.30 -21.46
CA ASN A 190 -17.38 -12.67 -22.87
C ASN A 190 -16.21 -12.29 -23.80
N ALA A 191 -15.02 -12.01 -23.27
CA ALA A 191 -13.86 -11.65 -24.08
C ALA A 191 -13.44 -12.83 -24.98
N LYS A 192 -13.11 -12.51 -26.23
CA LYS A 192 -12.49 -13.47 -27.14
C LYS A 192 -11.00 -13.56 -26.82
N THR A 193 -10.52 -14.77 -26.59
CA THR A 193 -9.13 -15.05 -26.17
C THR A 193 -8.23 -15.56 -27.30
N ASP A 194 -8.73 -15.59 -28.54
CA ASP A 194 -7.86 -15.71 -29.72
C ASP A 194 -7.03 -14.44 -29.90
N THR A 195 -5.84 -14.54 -30.51
CA THR A 195 -4.86 -13.46 -30.57
C THR A 195 -5.43 -12.13 -31.09
N ALA A 196 -6.21 -12.17 -32.17
CA ALA A 196 -6.78 -10.96 -32.77
C ALA A 196 -7.92 -10.39 -31.91
N GLY A 197 -8.81 -11.26 -31.41
CA GLY A 197 -9.88 -10.88 -30.50
C GLY A 197 -9.37 -10.26 -29.20
N TRP A 198 -8.31 -10.83 -28.64
CA TRP A 198 -7.71 -10.38 -27.39
C TRP A 198 -6.98 -9.05 -27.55
N LEU A 199 -6.20 -8.86 -28.62
CA LEU A 199 -5.57 -7.58 -28.92
C LEU A 199 -6.62 -6.47 -29.07
N ALA A 200 -7.70 -6.72 -29.83
CA ALA A 200 -8.79 -5.77 -29.98
C ALA A 200 -9.52 -5.48 -28.65
N HIS A 201 -9.65 -6.48 -27.79
CA HIS A 201 -10.18 -6.30 -26.44
C HIS A 201 -9.26 -5.39 -25.62
N TRP A 202 -7.96 -5.69 -25.58
CA TRP A 202 -6.97 -4.97 -24.77
C TRP A 202 -6.82 -3.51 -25.20
N LYS A 203 -6.82 -3.24 -26.52
CA LYS A 203 -6.85 -1.88 -27.07
C LYS A 203 -8.09 -1.10 -26.58
N ARG A 204 -9.27 -1.73 -26.58
CA ARG A 204 -10.52 -1.10 -26.11
C ARG A 204 -10.54 -0.89 -24.60
N ASN A 205 -10.01 -1.84 -23.84
CA ASN A 205 -9.88 -1.81 -22.39
C ASN A 205 -8.86 -2.89 -21.99
N PRO A 206 -7.73 -2.57 -21.35
CA PRO A 206 -7.47 -1.38 -20.52
C PRO A 206 -6.71 -0.23 -21.19
N VAL A 207 -6.18 -0.39 -22.41
CA VAL A 207 -5.34 0.66 -23.04
C VAL A 207 -6.07 2.00 -23.12
N ALA A 208 -7.29 2.03 -23.67
CA ALA A 208 -8.08 3.26 -23.72
C ALA A 208 -8.35 3.89 -22.33
N ALA A 209 -8.38 3.09 -21.27
CA ALA A 209 -8.61 3.60 -19.91
C ALA A 209 -7.35 4.23 -19.30
N TRP A 210 -6.16 3.82 -19.76
CA TRP A 210 -4.87 4.41 -19.37
C TRP A 210 -4.51 5.64 -20.20
N THR A 211 -4.98 5.71 -21.45
CA THR A 211 -4.70 6.83 -22.36
C THR A 211 -5.74 7.94 -22.35
N ASN A 212 -6.85 7.77 -21.62
CA ASN A 212 -7.87 8.80 -21.52
C ASN A 212 -7.45 9.84 -20.47
N PRO A 213 -7.23 11.11 -20.86
CA PRO A 213 -6.97 12.19 -19.90
C PRO A 213 -8.23 12.35 -19.04
N GLY A 214 -8.17 11.89 -17.79
CA GLY A 214 -9.28 12.01 -16.85
C GLY A 214 -9.57 13.46 -16.49
N ALA A 215 -10.46 13.69 -15.51
CA ALA A 215 -10.85 15.03 -15.07
C ALA A 215 -9.73 15.91 -14.48
N ARG A 216 -8.51 15.36 -14.30
CA ARG A 216 -7.38 16.02 -13.62
C ARG A 216 -6.20 16.39 -14.53
N GLY A 217 -6.26 16.13 -15.84
CA GLY A 217 -5.18 16.50 -16.77
C GLY A 217 -4.74 15.37 -17.71
N GLU A 218 -3.50 15.47 -18.19
CA GLU A 218 -2.87 14.58 -19.17
C GLU A 218 -2.88 13.10 -18.72
N ALA A 219 -2.97 12.20 -19.70
CA ALA A 219 -2.91 10.76 -19.45
C ALA A 219 -1.48 10.31 -19.14
N PHE A 220 -1.31 9.36 -18.22
CA PHE A 220 0.01 8.80 -17.85
C PHE A 220 0.60 7.88 -18.92
N PHE A 221 -0.23 7.41 -19.86
CA PHE A 221 0.19 6.62 -20.99
C PHE A 221 -0.40 7.19 -22.29
N ALA A 222 0.32 6.97 -23.38
CA ALA A 222 -0.14 7.21 -24.74
C ALA A 222 -0.10 5.89 -25.52
N ALA A 223 -0.97 5.77 -26.51
CA ALA A 223 -0.96 4.66 -27.43
C ALA A 223 -1.14 5.15 -28.87
N ASP A 224 -0.41 4.54 -29.79
CA ASP A 224 -0.68 4.61 -31.22
C ASP A 224 -1.16 3.25 -31.74
N GLU A 225 -1.11 3.00 -33.05
CA GLU A 225 -1.54 1.72 -33.62
C GLU A 225 -0.68 0.53 -33.18
N THR A 226 0.58 0.78 -32.81
CA THR A 226 1.61 -0.22 -32.54
C THR A 226 2.06 -0.21 -31.09
N TRP A 227 2.25 0.96 -30.47
CA TRP A 227 2.93 1.11 -29.19
C TRP A 227 2.01 1.61 -28.07
N PHE A 228 2.29 1.15 -26.85
CA PHE A 228 1.79 1.69 -25.59
C PHE A 228 2.99 2.18 -24.77
N ARG A 229 3.03 3.47 -24.43
CA ARG A 229 4.19 4.12 -23.79
C ARG A 229 3.78 5.05 -22.66
N PRO A 230 4.59 5.20 -21.60
CA PRO A 230 4.37 6.24 -20.62
C PRO A 230 4.54 7.63 -21.26
N THR A 231 3.85 8.62 -20.73
CA THR A 231 4.00 10.04 -21.13
C THR A 231 4.94 10.80 -20.22
N PHE A 232 5.31 10.21 -19.08
CA PHE A 232 6.26 10.76 -18.13
C PHE A 232 7.66 10.19 -18.37
N GLN A 233 8.67 10.94 -17.93
CA GLN A 233 10.06 10.51 -17.92
C GLN A 233 10.51 10.27 -16.47
N ILE A 234 11.31 9.24 -16.27
CA ILE A 234 11.93 8.89 -14.99
C ILE A 234 13.45 8.99 -15.18
N ASP A 235 14.16 9.60 -14.24
CA ASP A 235 15.63 9.59 -14.28
C ASP A 235 16.14 8.15 -14.13
N ASP A 236 17.19 7.77 -14.86
CA ASP A 236 17.76 6.41 -14.81
C ASP A 236 18.08 5.96 -13.37
N ALA A 237 18.51 6.90 -12.51
CA ALA A 237 18.81 6.64 -11.10
C ALA A 237 17.58 6.33 -10.23
N GLN A 238 16.37 6.52 -10.75
CA GLN A 238 15.09 6.35 -10.05
C GLN A 238 14.26 5.19 -10.60
N VAL A 239 14.64 4.60 -11.74
CA VAL A 239 13.84 3.59 -12.44
C VAL A 239 13.54 2.39 -11.54
N ASP A 240 14.54 1.87 -10.83
CA ASP A 240 14.38 0.72 -9.94
C ASP A 240 13.39 1.04 -8.81
N THR A 241 13.64 2.13 -8.07
CA THR A 241 12.78 2.54 -6.95
C THR A 241 11.35 2.86 -7.40
N PHE A 242 11.17 3.54 -8.53
CA PHE A 242 9.85 3.81 -9.10
C PHE A 242 9.12 2.52 -9.50
N THR A 243 9.84 1.56 -10.07
CA THR A 243 9.31 0.26 -10.45
C THR A 243 8.88 -0.53 -9.21
N ASP A 244 9.70 -0.56 -8.16
CA ASP A 244 9.41 -1.24 -6.90
C ASP A 244 8.18 -0.64 -6.21
N MET A 245 8.12 0.70 -6.09
CA MET A 245 6.97 1.40 -5.51
C MET A 245 5.68 1.19 -6.31
N THR A 246 5.79 1.16 -7.65
CA THR A 246 4.65 0.84 -8.52
C THR A 246 4.21 -0.61 -8.34
N ASN A 247 5.15 -1.55 -8.29
CA ASN A 247 4.85 -2.97 -8.08
C ASN A 247 4.18 -3.20 -6.73
N GLU A 248 4.67 -2.57 -5.66
CA GLU A 248 4.06 -2.64 -4.33
C GLU A 248 2.57 -2.24 -4.34
N LEU A 249 2.24 -1.12 -5.00
CA LEU A 249 0.85 -0.71 -5.14
C LEU A 249 0.06 -1.70 -5.99
N VAL A 250 0.62 -2.19 -7.09
CA VAL A 250 -0.05 -3.16 -7.97
C VAL A 250 -0.37 -4.46 -7.24
N GLU A 251 0.56 -4.99 -6.45
CA GLU A 251 0.38 -6.20 -5.64
C GLU A 251 -0.72 -6.01 -4.59
N TYR A 252 -0.66 -4.90 -3.85
CA TYR A 252 -1.69 -4.54 -2.86
C TYR A 252 -3.07 -4.39 -3.52
N LEU A 253 -3.18 -3.62 -4.60
CA LEU A 253 -4.45 -3.37 -5.29
C LEU A 253 -5.03 -4.64 -5.90
N LEU A 254 -4.18 -5.52 -6.44
CA LEU A 254 -4.61 -6.81 -6.99
C LEU A 254 -5.13 -7.71 -5.88
N HIS A 255 -4.44 -7.77 -4.73
CA HIS A 255 -4.92 -8.47 -3.55
C HIS A 255 -6.30 -7.96 -3.11
N ARG A 256 -6.47 -6.64 -2.99
CA ARG A 256 -7.75 -6.01 -2.61
C ARG A 256 -8.86 -6.30 -3.61
N TYR A 257 -8.56 -6.24 -4.91
CA TYR A 257 -9.49 -6.58 -5.98
C TYR A 257 -10.00 -8.02 -5.82
N LEU A 258 -9.05 -8.94 -5.69
CA LEU A 258 -9.29 -10.36 -5.56
C LEU A 258 -10.10 -10.67 -4.29
N ALA A 259 -9.71 -10.16 -3.13
CA ALA A 259 -10.42 -10.38 -1.87
C ALA A 259 -11.90 -9.94 -1.94
N ARG A 260 -12.18 -8.81 -2.60
CA ARG A 260 -13.57 -8.33 -2.81
C ARG A 260 -14.35 -9.23 -3.77
N SER A 261 -13.70 -9.75 -4.81
CA SER A 261 -14.35 -10.65 -5.78
C SER A 261 -14.78 -11.98 -5.17
N ASP A 262 -14.08 -12.45 -4.14
CA ASP A 262 -14.42 -13.69 -3.42
C ASP A 262 -15.59 -13.47 -2.44
N GLY A 263 -15.57 -12.38 -1.68
CA GLY A 263 -16.65 -12.05 -0.74
C GLY A 263 -18.00 -11.70 -1.40
N GLY A 264 -18.01 -11.42 -2.71
CA GLY A 264 -19.24 -11.25 -3.50
C GLY A 264 -19.75 -12.54 -4.16
N ARG A 265 -19.07 -13.67 -3.97
CA ARG A 265 -19.42 -14.99 -4.55
C ARG A 265 -19.93 -16.01 -3.53
N SER A 266 -20.02 -15.63 -2.25
CA SER A 266 -20.59 -16.43 -1.16
C SER A 266 -22.08 -16.19 -0.98
#